data_AF-A0A371BGC1-F1
#
_entry.id   AF-A0A371BGC1-F1
#
_cell.length_a   1.000
_cell.length_b   1.000
_cell.length_c   1.000
_cell.angle_alpha   90.00
_cell.angle_beta   90.00
_cell.angle_gamma   90.00
#
_symmetry.space_group_name_H-M   'P 1'
#
loop_
_entity.id
_entity.type
_entity.pdbx_description
1 polymer ?
#
loop_
_entity_poly.entity_id
_entity_poly.type
_entity_poly.pdbx_seq_one_letter_code
_entity_poly.pdbx_strand_id
1 'polypeptide(L)'
;MSAHIILESCRSLDRMIATERQVKGSCSHCHAEQSVDLDQLRRRVGGSYSLFNRRCRCALTPGCPGWVRFFYLHGVWRPLWDEGTMLRWYSHKAV
;
A
#
# COMPACT_ATOMS: atom_id res chain seq x y z
N MET A 1 2.18 21.77 -5.74
CA MET A 1 1.25 20.74 -6.27
C MET A 1 0.48 20.12 -5.11
N SER A 2 -0.85 20.25 -5.12
CA SER A 2 -1.74 19.89 -4.00
C SER A 2 -1.86 18.37 -3.81
N ALA A 3 -2.06 17.92 -2.57
CA ALA A 3 -2.15 16.50 -2.17
C ALA A 3 -3.15 15.66 -3.01
N HIS A 4 -4.18 16.30 -3.57
CA HIS A 4 -5.17 15.69 -4.45
C HIS A 4 -4.57 15.03 -5.71
N ILE A 5 -3.61 15.68 -6.37
CA ILE A 5 -3.03 15.18 -7.64
C ILE A 5 -2.22 13.90 -7.39
N ILE A 6 -1.59 13.80 -6.22
CA ILE A 6 -0.72 12.67 -5.89
C ILE A 6 -1.54 11.40 -5.65
N LEU A 7 -2.68 11.52 -4.96
CA LEU A 7 -3.62 10.41 -4.77
C LEU A 7 -4.25 9.95 -6.08
N GLU A 8 -4.47 10.84 -7.06
CA GLU A 8 -4.99 10.44 -8.37
C GLU A 8 -4.05 9.51 -9.13
N SER A 9 -2.74 9.78 -9.09
CA SER A 9 -1.75 8.89 -9.70
C SER A 9 -1.65 7.52 -9.02
N CYS A 10 -2.12 7.42 -7.77
CA CYS A 10 -2.14 6.18 -6.99
C CYS A 10 -3.54 5.51 -6.95
N ARG A 11 -4.48 5.98 -7.76
CA ARG A 11 -5.88 5.52 -7.72
C ARG A 11 -6.04 4.08 -8.20
N SER A 12 -5.23 3.64 -9.16
CA SER A 12 -5.25 2.27 -9.69
C SER A 12 -3.87 1.79 -10.13
N LEU A 13 -3.68 0.48 -10.28
CA LEU A 13 -2.43 -0.11 -10.76
C LEU A 13 -2.05 0.40 -12.15
N ASP A 14 -3.01 0.50 -13.09
CA ASP A 14 -2.73 1.04 -14.43
C ASP A 14 -2.17 2.47 -14.38
N ARG A 15 -2.73 3.31 -13.52
CA ARG A 15 -2.25 4.70 -13.35
C ARG A 15 -0.88 4.74 -12.69
N MET A 16 -0.64 3.89 -11.70
CA MET A 16 0.64 3.80 -11.02
C MET A 16 1.74 3.33 -11.97
N ILE A 17 1.47 2.36 -12.84
CA ILE A 17 2.40 1.90 -13.87
C ILE A 17 2.63 2.99 -14.92
N ALA A 18 1.56 3.61 -15.45
CA ALA A 18 1.66 4.66 -16.47
C ALA A 18 2.39 5.93 -15.97
N THR A 19 2.47 6.13 -14.66
CA THR A 19 3.20 7.25 -14.03
C THR A 19 4.45 6.81 -13.28
N GLU A 20 4.90 5.57 -13.53
CA GLU A 20 6.14 4.98 -13.01
C GLU A 20 6.29 5.12 -11.48
N ARG A 21 5.19 4.93 -10.76
CA ARG A 21 5.16 5.02 -9.30
C ARG A 21 5.88 3.82 -8.69
N GLN A 22 6.81 4.11 -7.80
CA GLN A 22 7.41 3.08 -6.95
C GLN A 22 6.55 2.87 -5.71
N VAL A 23 6.32 1.60 -5.38
CA VAL A 23 5.53 1.18 -4.22
C VAL A 23 6.32 0.16 -3.40
N LYS A 24 6.22 0.26 -2.08
CA LYS A 24 6.67 -0.79 -1.16
C LYS A 24 5.55 -1.24 -0.25
N GLY A 25 5.60 -2.50 0.15
CA GLY A 25 4.89 -3.04 1.31
C GLY A 25 5.81 -3.03 2.52
N SER A 26 5.30 -2.66 3.69
CA SER A 26 6.00 -2.81 4.97
C SER A 26 5.08 -3.39 6.04
N CYS A 27 5.56 -4.41 6.74
CA CYS A 27 4.79 -5.08 7.78
C CYS A 27 4.71 -4.23 9.05
N SER A 28 3.52 -4.13 9.63
CA SER A 28 3.30 -3.41 10.89
C SER A 28 3.87 -4.10 12.14
N HIS A 29 4.38 -5.32 12.03
CA HIS A 29 4.85 -6.13 13.16
C HIS A 29 6.32 -6.55 13.04
N CYS A 30 6.70 -7.24 11.97
CA CYS A 30 8.11 -7.62 11.77
C CYS A 30 8.94 -6.56 11.06
N HIS A 31 8.33 -5.46 10.59
CA HIS A 31 8.98 -4.36 9.88
C HIS A 31 9.72 -4.73 8.59
N ALA A 32 9.61 -5.99 8.12
CA ALA A 32 10.11 -6.40 6.82
C ALA A 32 9.45 -5.57 5.72
N GLU A 33 10.25 -5.17 4.74
CA GLU A 33 9.84 -4.37 3.60
C GLU A 33 10.10 -5.12 2.29
N GLN A 34 9.25 -4.89 1.30
CA GLN A 34 9.44 -5.42 -0.05
C GLN A 34 8.90 -4.42 -1.08
N SER A 35 9.67 -4.18 -2.15
CA SER A 35 9.17 -3.46 -3.33
C SER A 35 8.05 -4.25 -3.99
N VAL A 36 6.96 -3.57 -4.35
CA VAL A 36 5.82 -4.19 -5.03
C VAL A 36 6.05 -4.14 -6.54
N ASP A 37 6.09 -5.32 -7.17
CA ASP A 37 6.03 -5.43 -8.63
C ASP A 37 4.59 -5.15 -9.10
N LEU A 38 4.38 -3.92 -9.59
CA LEU A 38 3.06 -3.46 -10.00
C LEU A 38 2.55 -4.19 -11.25
N ASP A 39 3.43 -4.58 -12.16
CA ASP A 39 3.06 -5.32 -13.37
C ASP A 39 2.62 -6.75 -13.02
N GLN A 40 3.36 -7.43 -12.14
CA GLN A 40 2.97 -8.74 -11.66
C GLN A 40 1.66 -8.68 -10.89
N LEU A 41 1.47 -7.67 -10.04
CA LEU A 41 0.21 -7.51 -9.30
C LEU A 41 -0.95 -7.23 -10.27
N ARG A 42 -0.78 -6.32 -11.24
CA ARG A 42 -1.78 -6.00 -12.26
C ARG A 42 -2.25 -7.24 -13.02
N ARG A 43 -1.33 -8.13 -13.40
CA ARG A 43 -1.67 -9.41 -14.06
C ARG A 43 -2.57 -10.30 -13.21
N ARG A 44 -2.49 -10.22 -11.88
CA ARG A 44 -3.24 -11.06 -10.94
C ARG A 44 -4.61 -10.50 -10.57
N VAL A 45 -4.72 -9.18 -10.37
CA VAL A 45 -5.94 -8.56 -9.80
C VAL A 45 -6.63 -7.57 -10.76
N GLY A 46 -6.04 -7.31 -11.92
CA GLY A 46 -6.54 -6.35 -12.91
C GLY A 46 -6.04 -4.92 -12.68
N GLY A 47 -6.04 -4.13 -13.76
CA GLY A 47 -5.49 -2.77 -13.80
C GLY A 47 -6.28 -1.71 -13.02
N SER A 48 -7.58 -1.93 -12.83
CA SER A 48 -8.45 -1.05 -12.04
C SER A 48 -8.31 -1.25 -10.53
N TYR A 49 -7.57 -2.27 -10.09
CA TYR A 49 -7.34 -2.53 -8.68
C TYR A 49 -6.58 -1.37 -8.01
N SER A 50 -6.91 -1.08 -6.76
CA SER A 50 -6.30 0.01 -5.99
C SER A 50 -5.62 -0.51 -4.74
N LEU A 51 -4.41 -0.01 -4.48
CA LEU A 51 -3.66 -0.26 -3.23
C LEU A 51 -4.04 0.72 -2.11
N PHE A 52 -4.75 1.80 -2.44
CA PHE A 52 -5.16 2.81 -1.46
C PHE A 52 -6.13 2.23 -0.43
N ASN A 53 -5.90 2.51 0.86
CA ASN A 53 -6.67 1.98 1.98
C ASN A 53 -6.74 0.44 2.04
N ARG A 54 -5.76 -0.26 1.43
CA ARG A 54 -5.62 -1.71 1.49
C ARG A 54 -4.45 -2.13 2.39
N ARG A 55 -4.59 -3.31 2.98
CA ARG A 55 -3.55 -4.04 3.69
C ARG A 55 -3.77 -5.54 3.48
N CYS A 56 -2.72 -6.34 3.56
CA CYS A 56 -2.81 -7.81 3.50
C CYS A 56 -2.05 -8.45 4.67
N ARG A 57 -2.29 -9.74 4.92
CA ARG A 57 -1.56 -10.50 5.94
C ARG A 57 -0.09 -10.59 5.57
N CYS A 58 0.80 -10.50 6.55
CA CYS A 58 2.22 -10.64 6.31
C CYS A 58 2.56 -12.04 5.79
N ALA A 59 3.12 -12.08 4.58
CA ALA A 59 3.74 -13.27 4.00
C ALA A 59 5.26 -13.12 3.83
N LEU A 60 5.83 -11.97 4.25
CA LEU A 60 7.27 -11.67 4.14
C LEU A 60 8.10 -12.45 5.15
N THR A 61 7.51 -12.77 6.30
CA THR A 61 8.14 -13.52 7.38
C THR A 61 7.19 -14.65 7.79
N PRO A 62 7.62 -15.92 7.72
CA PRO A 62 6.79 -17.05 8.14
C PRO A 62 6.25 -16.86 9.56
N GLY A 63 4.96 -17.10 9.75
CA GLY A 63 4.30 -17.01 11.07
C GLY A 63 4.03 -15.59 11.59
N CYS A 64 4.37 -14.53 10.84
CA CYS A 64 4.18 -13.16 11.32
C CYS A 64 2.68 -12.79 11.42
N PRO A 65 2.18 -12.33 12.60
CA PRO A 65 0.80 -11.96 12.76
C PRO A 65 0.47 -10.55 12.24
N GLY A 66 1.44 -9.86 11.62
CA GLY A 66 1.32 -8.48 11.18
C GLY A 66 0.51 -8.29 9.89
N TRP A 67 0.32 -7.01 9.56
CA TRP A 67 -0.32 -6.59 8.31
C TRP A 67 0.69 -5.79 7.47
N VAL A 68 0.81 -6.14 6.19
CA VAL A 68 1.58 -5.36 5.22
C VAL A 68 0.73 -4.18 4.76
N ARG A 69 1.29 -2.99 4.91
CA ARG A 69 0.70 -1.72 4.48
C ARG A 69 1.53 -1.15 3.33
N PHE A 70 0.89 -0.45 2.41
CA PHE A 70 1.53 0.01 1.18
C PHE A 70 1.91 1.48 1.26
N PHE A 71 3.05 1.82 0.66
CA PHE A 71 3.59 3.16 0.58
C PHE A 71 4.01 3.44 -0.84
N TYR A 72 3.90 4.69 -1.28
CA TYR A 72 4.41 5.14 -2.57
C TYR A 72 5.56 6.15 -2.38
N LEU A 73 6.45 6.24 -3.36
CA LEU A 73 7.59 7.16 -3.32
C LEU A 73 7.22 8.52 -3.94
N HIS A 74 7.42 9.60 -3.19
CA HIS A 74 7.31 10.98 -3.68
C HIS A 74 8.25 11.89 -2.88
N GLY A 75 9.55 11.79 -3.16
CA GLY A 75 10.66 12.35 -2.37
C GLY A 75 10.92 11.57 -1.08
N VAL A 76 9.85 11.23 -0.35
CA VAL A 76 9.84 10.31 0.78
C VAL A 76 8.75 9.25 0.60
N TRP A 77 8.84 8.15 1.34
CA TRP A 77 7.78 7.14 1.36
C TRP A 77 6.54 7.68 2.08
N ARG A 78 5.43 7.75 1.35
CA ARG A 78 4.15 8.25 1.83
C ARG A 78 3.14 7.11 1.95
N PRO A 79 2.28 7.11 2.97
CA PRO A 79 1.29 6.06 3.16
C PRO A 79 0.26 6.04 2.02
N LEU A 80 -0.11 4.85 1.55
CA LEU A 80 -1.28 4.65 0.69
C LEU A 80 -2.53 4.37 1.53
N TRP A 81 -2.78 5.22 2.52
CA TRP A 81 -4.02 5.21 3.28
C TRP A 81 -4.30 6.58 3.88
N ASP A 82 -5.57 6.85 4.17
CA ASP A 82 -6.02 8.03 4.91
C ASP A 82 -6.08 7.78 6.42
N GLU A 83 -6.25 8.88 7.17
CA GLU A 83 -6.34 8.85 8.62
C GLU A 83 -7.53 8.02 9.12
N GLY A 84 -8.71 8.14 8.48
CA GLY A 84 -9.89 7.37 8.88
C GLY A 84 -9.69 5.86 8.76
N THR A 85 -9.00 5.42 7.70
CA THR A 85 -8.62 4.02 7.51
C THR A 85 -7.58 3.57 8.53
N MET A 86 -6.60 4.42 8.83
CA MET A 86 -5.61 4.17 9.86
C MET A 86 -6.28 3.98 11.22
N LEU A 87 -7.15 4.90 11.63
CA LEU A 87 -7.92 4.82 12.87
C LEU A 87 -8.72 3.53 12.94
N ARG A 88 -9.49 3.18 11.89
CA ARG A 88 -10.23 1.91 11.83
C ARG A 88 -9.33 0.68 12.02
N TRP A 89 -8.13 0.69 11.45
CA TRP A 89 -7.21 -0.43 11.56
C TRP A 89 -6.61 -0.61 12.96
N TYR A 90 -6.47 0.47 13.72
CA TYR A 90 -5.89 0.49 15.07
C TYR A 90 -6.94 0.54 16.19
N SER A 91 -8.18 0.96 15.88
CA SER A 91 -9.30 1.02 16.83
C SER A 91 -9.81 -0.37 17.24
N HIS A 92 -9.44 -1.43 16.51
CA HIS A 92 -9.71 -2.81 16.90
C HIS A 92 -8.74 -3.37 17.95
N LYS A 93 -8.04 -2.52 18.71
CA LYS A 93 -7.49 -2.91 20.02
C LYS A 93 -8.56 -2.73 21.10
N ALA A 94 -9.48 -3.68 21.17
CA ALA A 94 -10.23 -4.02 22.38
C ALA A 94 -10.76 -5.45 22.22
N VAL A 95 -9.95 -6.42 22.63
CA VAL A 95 -10.19 -7.57 23.52
C VAL A 95 -9.00 -8.51 23.35
#